data_AF-A0A7K2BQS7-F1
#
_entry.id   AF-A0A7K2BQS7-F1
#
_cell.length_a   1.000
_cell.length_b   1.000
_cell.length_c   1.000
_cell.angle_alpha   90.00
_cell.angle_beta   90.00
_cell.angle_gamma   90.00
#
_symmetry.space_group_name_H-M   'P 1'
#
loop_
_entity.id
_entity.type
_entity.pdbx_description
1 polymer ?
#
loop_
_entity_poly.entity_id
_entity_poly.type
_entity_poly.pdbx_seq_one_letter_code
_entity_poly.pdbx_strand_id
1 'polypeptide(L)'
;ACAGFTLQLPVILAAVTPDDDNETFRDKAALIAGAIEIYFVRRMVNYRNFGYSTVVYTMFNLLKGLRNQPTEEVRQILVEWLDSEDERLDGLLKLRLTKRNRWHIHYILARITAWLDHELGSAGSFADYFGETDRRHPFEVEHIWADRFDRHTDDFDHPDEFQRHRNRIGALLLLPKDFNASYGAMDYNDKVEHYYGQNPLARSLHPRMYQNNPTFLRLIDTHGLRFTPYPSEFTKAYIDERQALYRDLAELVWAPSHYGLG
;
A
#
# COMPACT_ATOMS: atom_id res chain seq x y z
N ALA A 1 -13.43 -6.36 -7.19
CA ALA A 1 -13.50 -6.91 -5.82
C ALA A 1 -12.08 -7.06 -5.29
N CYS A 2 -11.76 -6.43 -4.17
CA CYS A 2 -10.45 -6.61 -3.53
C CYS A 2 -10.29 -8.08 -3.12
N ALA A 3 -9.17 -8.73 -3.46
CA ALA A 3 -8.76 -10.03 -2.90
C ALA A 3 -9.71 -11.24 -3.07
N GLY A 4 -10.65 -11.25 -4.01
CA GLY A 4 -11.66 -12.33 -4.08
C GLY A 4 -12.66 -12.32 -2.92
N PHE A 5 -12.75 -11.22 -2.19
CA PHE A 5 -13.73 -11.01 -1.14
C PHE A 5 -15.11 -10.74 -1.76
N THR A 6 -15.99 -11.72 -1.63
CA THR A 6 -17.34 -11.70 -2.22
C THR A 6 -18.40 -11.07 -1.33
N LEU A 7 -18.08 -10.78 -0.06
CA LEU A 7 -19.06 -10.25 0.91
C LEU A 7 -19.19 -8.71 0.86
N GLN A 8 -18.34 -7.99 0.12
CA GLN A 8 -18.44 -6.53 0.00
C GLN A 8 -19.81 -6.11 -0.56
N LEU A 9 -20.26 -6.77 -1.63
CA LEU A 9 -21.54 -6.48 -2.26
C LEU A 9 -22.73 -6.75 -1.30
N PRO A 10 -22.80 -7.91 -0.61
CA PRO A 10 -23.78 -8.14 0.45
C PRO A 10 -23.82 -7.05 1.55
N VAL A 11 -22.66 -6.58 2.01
CA VAL A 11 -22.60 -5.53 3.06
C VAL A 11 -23.13 -4.20 2.53
N ILE A 12 -22.73 -3.81 1.31
CA ILE A 12 -23.24 -2.60 0.65
C ILE A 12 -24.76 -2.68 0.47
N LEU A 13 -25.25 -3.78 -0.10
CA LEU A 13 -26.68 -3.95 -0.38
C LEU A 13 -27.55 -3.97 0.88
N ALA A 14 -27.01 -4.40 2.02
CA ALA A 14 -27.76 -4.38 3.26
C ALA A 14 -27.98 -2.97 3.81
N ALA A 15 -27.06 -2.04 3.56
CA ALA A 15 -27.16 -0.66 4.04
C ALA A 15 -28.10 0.22 3.18
N VAL A 16 -28.43 -0.24 1.98
CA VAL A 16 -29.23 0.51 1.00
C VAL A 16 -30.70 0.16 1.15
N THR A 17 -31.57 1.17 0.98
CA THR A 17 -33.03 1.01 1.00
C THR A 17 -33.65 1.36 -0.37
N PRO A 18 -34.88 0.90 -0.69
CA PRO A 18 -35.57 1.29 -1.92
C PRO A 18 -35.85 2.80 -2.04
N ASP A 19 -35.81 3.52 -0.91
CA ASP A 19 -36.05 4.96 -0.84
C ASP A 19 -34.77 5.79 -1.03
N ASP A 20 -33.59 5.14 -1.03
CA ASP A 20 -32.31 5.81 -1.27
C ASP A 20 -32.22 6.25 -2.74
N ASP A 21 -31.90 7.52 -2.97
CA ASP A 21 -31.55 7.99 -4.31
C ASP A 21 -30.14 7.53 -4.73
N ASN A 22 -29.79 7.79 -5.99
CA ASN A 22 -28.51 7.38 -6.55
C ASN A 22 -27.30 8.05 -5.85
N GLU A 23 -27.47 9.21 -5.24
CA GLU A 23 -26.40 9.91 -4.51
C GLU A 23 -26.16 9.24 -3.16
N THR A 24 -27.23 9.07 -2.38
CA THR A 24 -27.25 8.34 -1.11
C THR A 24 -26.68 6.93 -1.24
N PHE A 25 -27.07 6.21 -2.29
CA PHE A 25 -26.51 4.90 -2.61
C PHE A 25 -24.98 4.95 -2.79
N ARG A 26 -24.47 5.91 -3.58
CA ARG A 26 -23.04 6.03 -3.84
C ARG A 26 -22.26 6.38 -2.58
N ASP A 27 -22.79 7.27 -1.75
CA ASP A 27 -22.17 7.67 -0.50
C ASP A 27 -22.05 6.50 0.47
N LYS A 28 -23.15 5.75 0.69
CA LYS A 28 -23.13 4.54 1.51
C LYS A 28 -22.16 3.49 0.96
N ALA A 29 -22.17 3.28 -0.36
CA ALA A 29 -21.28 2.32 -1.00
C ALA A 29 -19.81 2.72 -0.84
N ALA A 30 -19.47 4.01 -0.97
CA ALA A 30 -18.12 4.53 -0.79
C ALA A 30 -17.64 4.38 0.66
N LEU A 31 -18.49 4.72 1.65
CA LEU A 31 -18.20 4.56 3.07
C LEU A 31 -17.87 3.10 3.41
N ILE A 32 -18.74 2.18 2.99
CA ILE A 32 -18.60 0.76 3.27
C ILE A 32 -17.38 0.18 2.54
N ALA A 33 -17.17 0.54 1.27
CA ALA A 33 -16.01 0.09 0.50
C ALA A 33 -14.69 0.56 1.14
N GLY A 34 -14.63 1.82 1.57
CA GLY A 34 -13.49 2.40 2.26
C GLY A 34 -13.19 1.74 3.59
N ALA A 35 -14.22 1.55 4.43
CA ALA A 35 -14.06 0.87 5.71
C ALA A 35 -13.56 -0.57 5.56
N ILE A 36 -14.11 -1.31 4.60
CA ILE A 36 -13.67 -2.67 4.30
C ILE A 36 -12.22 -2.68 3.78
N GLU A 37 -11.82 -1.72 2.95
CA GLU A 37 -10.44 -1.58 2.48
C GLU A 37 -9.48 -1.34 3.66
N ILE A 38 -9.78 -0.38 4.53
CA ILE A 38 -8.98 -0.08 5.74
C ILE A 38 -8.84 -1.33 6.62
N TYR A 39 -9.95 -2.03 6.88
CA TYR A 39 -9.95 -3.27 7.66
C TYR A 39 -9.02 -4.32 7.07
N PHE A 40 -9.09 -4.55 5.75
CA PHE A 40 -8.22 -5.53 5.11
C PHE A 40 -6.76 -5.12 5.11
N VAL A 41 -6.44 -3.86 4.84
CA VAL A 41 -5.05 -3.40 4.86
C VAL A 41 -4.45 -3.53 6.25
N ARG A 42 -5.19 -3.13 7.30
CA ARG A 42 -4.78 -3.35 8.70
C ARG A 42 -4.49 -4.83 8.97
N ARG A 43 -5.32 -5.75 8.48
CA ARG A 43 -5.04 -7.20 8.61
C ARG A 43 -3.85 -7.67 7.78
N MET A 44 -3.69 -7.18 6.54
CA MET A 44 -2.57 -7.52 5.66
C MET A 44 -1.23 -7.18 6.30
N VAL A 45 -1.10 -5.97 6.85
CA VAL A 45 0.15 -5.47 7.42
C VAL A 45 0.47 -6.10 8.78
N ASN A 46 -0.54 -6.62 9.49
CA ASN A 46 -0.39 -7.31 10.78
C ASN A 46 -0.38 -8.85 10.66
N TYR A 47 -0.21 -9.39 9.44
CA TYR A 47 -0.19 -10.84 9.20
C TYR A 47 -1.43 -11.59 9.72
N ARG A 48 -2.58 -10.92 9.75
CA ARG A 48 -3.85 -11.55 10.13
C ARG A 48 -4.50 -12.21 8.94
N ASN A 49 -5.12 -13.36 9.19
CA ASN A 49 -5.93 -14.02 8.18
C ASN A 49 -7.22 -13.22 7.99
N PHE A 50 -7.57 -12.97 6.73
CA PHE A 50 -8.85 -12.36 6.34
C PHE A 50 -9.55 -13.17 5.23
N GLY A 51 -9.19 -14.45 5.08
CA GLY A 51 -9.90 -15.37 4.22
C GLY A 51 -11.38 -15.50 4.63
N TYR A 52 -12.22 -15.90 3.68
CA TYR A 52 -13.68 -15.91 3.82
C TYR A 52 -14.17 -16.49 5.16
N SER A 53 -13.72 -17.68 5.54
CA SER A 53 -14.15 -18.36 6.78
C SER A 53 -13.80 -17.61 8.06
N THR A 54 -12.78 -16.74 8.01
CA THR A 54 -12.34 -15.93 9.16
C THR A 54 -13.21 -14.69 9.32
N VAL A 55 -13.57 -14.04 8.21
CA VAL A 55 -14.25 -12.73 8.25
C VAL A 55 -15.76 -12.81 8.06
N VAL A 56 -16.30 -13.94 7.61
CA VAL A 56 -17.74 -14.08 7.32
C VAL A 56 -18.63 -13.71 8.50
N TYR A 57 -18.25 -14.12 9.73
CA TYR A 57 -19.02 -13.79 10.93
C TYR A 57 -18.93 -12.29 11.28
N THR A 58 -17.73 -11.71 11.20
CA THR A 58 -17.53 -10.26 11.38
C THR A 58 -18.37 -9.45 10.39
N MET A 59 -18.32 -9.82 9.10
CA MET A 59 -19.07 -9.15 8.05
C MET A 59 -20.57 -9.34 8.19
N PHE A 60 -21.04 -10.50 8.67
CA PHE A 60 -22.45 -10.73 8.97
C PHE A 60 -22.96 -9.84 10.10
N ASN A 61 -22.18 -9.70 11.19
CA ASN A 61 -22.55 -8.81 12.29
C ASN A 61 -22.56 -7.34 11.86
N LEU A 62 -21.56 -6.92 11.07
CA LEU A 62 -21.52 -5.58 10.49
C LEU A 62 -22.76 -5.34 9.62
N LEU A 63 -23.06 -6.27 8.72
CA LEU A 63 -24.24 -6.24 7.86
C LEU A 63 -25.54 -6.06 8.65
N LYS A 64 -25.70 -6.77 9.77
CA LYS A 64 -26.88 -6.62 10.64
C LYS A 64 -27.00 -5.22 11.24
N GLY A 65 -25.89 -4.62 11.65
CA GLY A 65 -25.86 -3.27 12.21
C GLY A 65 -26.23 -2.21 11.18
N LEU A 66 -25.72 -2.34 9.95
CA LEU A 66 -25.91 -1.37 8.87
C LEU A 66 -27.31 -1.38 8.24
N ARG A 67 -28.10 -2.43 8.49
CA ARG A 67 -29.35 -2.67 7.76
C ARG A 67 -30.36 -1.54 7.95
N ASN A 68 -30.84 -0.97 6.84
CA ASN A 68 -31.85 0.10 6.79
C ASN A 68 -31.48 1.34 7.61
N GLN A 69 -30.19 1.60 7.81
CA GLN A 69 -29.73 2.78 8.53
C GLN A 69 -29.58 3.99 7.60
N PRO A 70 -29.81 5.22 8.10
CA PRO A 70 -29.48 6.43 7.36
C PRO A 70 -27.95 6.56 7.20
N THR A 71 -27.50 7.33 6.20
CA THR A 71 -26.07 7.44 5.83
C THR A 71 -25.18 7.84 7.00
N GLU A 72 -25.65 8.72 7.89
CA GLU A 72 -24.85 9.16 9.03
C GLU A 72 -24.68 8.06 10.09
N GLU A 73 -25.73 7.28 10.37
CA GLU A 73 -25.64 6.11 11.25
C GLU A 73 -24.75 5.02 10.65
N VAL A 74 -24.82 4.82 9.32
CA VAL A 74 -23.87 3.94 8.60
C VAL A 74 -22.43 4.38 8.85
N ARG A 75 -22.14 5.68 8.73
CA ARG A 75 -20.80 6.24 9.00
C ARG A 75 -20.37 5.95 10.43
N GLN A 76 -21.21 6.26 11.42
CA GLN A 76 -20.89 6.06 12.83
C GLN A 76 -20.59 4.59 13.15
N ILE A 77 -21.45 3.67 12.69
CA ILE A 77 -21.26 2.22 12.90
C ILE A 77 -19.94 1.74 12.29
N LEU A 78 -19.57 2.23 11.10
CA LEU A 78 -18.32 1.85 10.44
C LEU A 78 -17.08 2.38 11.18
N VAL A 79 -17.13 3.62 11.69
CA VAL A 79 -16.05 4.20 12.51
C VAL A 79 -15.88 3.40 13.80
N GLU A 80 -16.96 3.19 14.55
CA GLU A 80 -16.94 2.41 15.79
C GLU A 80 -16.41 0.98 15.56
N TRP A 81 -16.83 0.35 14.46
CA TRP A 81 -16.33 -0.96 14.07
C TRP A 81 -14.82 -0.96 13.79
N LEU A 82 -14.33 0.00 13.00
CA LEU A 82 -12.89 0.11 12.70
C LEU A 82 -12.05 0.43 13.95
N ASP A 83 -12.59 1.22 14.86
CA ASP A 83 -11.89 1.60 16.09
C ASP A 83 -11.83 0.45 17.10
N SER A 84 -12.84 -0.43 17.08
CA SER A 84 -12.89 -1.65 17.91
C SER A 84 -11.83 -2.70 17.56
N GLU A 85 -11.19 -2.61 16.39
CA GLU A 85 -10.16 -3.54 15.93
C GLU A 85 -8.78 -3.20 16.52
N ASP A 86 -8.04 -4.22 16.96
CA ASP A 86 -6.69 -4.05 17.50
C ASP A 86 -5.64 -3.76 16.42
N GLU A 87 -5.84 -4.22 15.19
CA GLU A 87 -4.88 -4.07 14.10
C GLU A 87 -4.78 -2.62 13.62
N ARG A 88 -3.55 -2.08 13.60
CA ARG A 88 -3.23 -0.72 13.12
C ARG A 88 -2.17 -0.72 12.01
N LEU A 89 -1.98 0.39 11.33
CA LEU A 89 -1.02 0.46 10.21
C LEU A 89 0.45 0.38 10.67
N ASP A 90 0.74 0.49 11.98
CA ASP A 90 2.07 0.26 12.56
C ASP A 90 2.64 -1.14 12.24
N GLY A 91 1.81 -2.11 11.84
CA GLY A 91 2.26 -3.39 11.31
C GLY A 91 3.22 -3.25 10.11
N LEU A 92 3.15 -2.15 9.35
CA LEU A 92 4.08 -1.85 8.24
C LEU A 92 5.54 -1.76 8.69
N LEU A 93 5.81 -1.35 9.92
CA LEU A 93 7.16 -1.27 10.48
C LEU A 93 7.84 -2.65 10.60
N LYS A 94 7.06 -3.74 10.50
CA LYS A 94 7.58 -5.12 10.57
C LYS A 94 7.25 -5.90 9.30
N LEU A 95 6.58 -5.28 8.33
CA LEU A 95 6.07 -5.97 7.16
C LEU A 95 7.20 -6.32 6.20
N ARG A 96 7.31 -7.61 5.95
CA ARG A 96 8.21 -8.20 4.96
C ARG A 96 7.48 -9.12 3.99
N LEU A 97 8.02 -9.22 2.79
CA LEU A 97 7.67 -10.20 1.78
C LEU A 97 7.96 -11.62 2.28
N THR A 98 7.01 -12.49 2.04
CA THR A 98 7.04 -13.92 2.29
C THR A 98 6.39 -14.63 1.11
N LYS A 99 6.53 -15.95 1.03
CA LYS A 99 5.87 -16.75 0.00
C LYS A 99 4.34 -16.65 0.01
N ARG A 100 3.73 -16.27 1.15
CA ARG A 100 2.26 -16.26 1.33
C ARG A 100 1.61 -14.89 1.16
N ASN A 101 2.36 -13.80 1.24
CA ASN A 101 1.82 -12.43 1.24
C ASN A 101 2.30 -11.58 0.04
N ARG A 102 2.87 -12.20 -1.01
CA ARG A 102 3.32 -11.46 -2.21
C ARG A 102 2.24 -10.53 -2.77
N TRP A 103 1.01 -11.03 -2.83
CA TRP A 103 -0.17 -10.26 -3.26
C TRP A 103 -0.43 -9.05 -2.36
N HIS A 104 -0.25 -9.20 -1.04
CA HIS A 104 -0.47 -8.11 -0.07
C HIS A 104 0.57 -7.00 -0.27
N ILE A 105 1.85 -7.39 -0.40
CA ILE A 105 2.94 -6.44 -0.66
C ILE A 105 2.71 -5.68 -1.96
N HIS A 106 2.35 -6.38 -3.04
CA HIS A 106 2.03 -5.76 -4.32
C HIS A 106 0.87 -4.78 -4.18
N TYR A 107 -0.22 -5.18 -3.51
CA TYR A 107 -1.39 -4.32 -3.30
C TYR A 107 -1.03 -3.02 -2.56
N ILE A 108 -0.30 -3.14 -1.45
CA ILE A 108 0.11 -1.99 -0.63
C ILE A 108 1.00 -1.04 -1.44
N LEU A 109 2.03 -1.57 -2.10
CA LEU A 109 2.93 -0.76 -2.93
C LEU A 109 2.17 -0.09 -4.08
N ALA A 110 1.25 -0.80 -4.73
CA ALA A 110 0.45 -0.26 -5.83
C ALA A 110 -0.48 0.87 -5.37
N ARG A 111 -1.14 0.72 -4.21
CA ARG A 111 -2.01 1.77 -3.66
C ARG A 111 -1.23 3.00 -3.25
N ILE A 112 -0.09 2.83 -2.57
CA ILE A 112 0.78 3.95 -2.19
C ILE A 112 1.33 4.66 -3.45
N THR A 113 1.79 3.89 -4.44
CA THR A 113 2.36 4.46 -5.67
C THR A 113 1.30 5.23 -6.45
N ALA A 114 0.09 4.66 -6.62
CA ALA A 114 -1.02 5.33 -7.30
C ALA A 114 -1.44 6.63 -6.59
N TRP A 115 -1.47 6.63 -5.26
CA TRP A 115 -1.76 7.84 -4.49
C TRP A 115 -0.68 8.91 -4.72
N LEU A 116 0.60 8.53 -4.68
CA LEU A 116 1.68 9.47 -4.97
C LEU A 116 1.61 10.03 -6.40
N ASP A 117 1.29 9.22 -7.41
CA ASP A 117 1.11 9.73 -8.77
C ASP A 117 -0.02 10.74 -8.85
N HIS A 118 -1.16 10.44 -8.24
CA HIS A 118 -2.30 11.37 -8.16
C HIS A 118 -1.88 12.71 -7.54
N GLU A 119 -1.22 12.69 -6.38
CA GLU A 119 -0.77 13.89 -5.69
C GLU A 119 0.30 14.68 -6.47
N LEU A 120 1.06 13.99 -7.32
CA LEU A 120 2.06 14.61 -8.20
C LEU A 120 1.48 15.06 -9.55
N GLY A 121 0.17 14.89 -9.77
CA GLY A 121 -0.49 15.22 -11.04
C GLY A 121 -0.09 14.32 -12.21
N SER A 122 0.42 13.12 -11.91
CA SER A 122 0.78 12.09 -12.88
C SER A 122 -0.41 11.15 -13.15
N ALA A 123 -0.44 10.51 -14.32
CA ALA A 123 -1.59 9.72 -14.76
C ALA A 123 -1.61 8.27 -14.24
N GLY A 124 -0.68 7.88 -13.36
CA GLY A 124 -0.60 6.51 -12.85
C GLY A 124 -1.78 6.16 -11.95
N SER A 125 -2.50 5.08 -12.26
CA SER A 125 -3.64 4.61 -11.47
C SER A 125 -3.32 3.30 -10.74
N PHE A 126 -4.13 2.97 -9.73
CA PHE A 126 -4.03 1.68 -9.05
C PHE A 126 -4.19 0.50 -10.02
N ALA A 127 -5.04 0.64 -11.05
CA ALA A 127 -5.24 -0.39 -12.06
C ALA A 127 -4.02 -0.60 -12.96
N ASP A 128 -3.17 0.42 -13.14
CA ASP A 128 -1.92 0.27 -13.90
C ASP A 128 -0.87 -0.51 -13.10
N TYR A 129 -0.78 -0.24 -11.80
CA TYR A 129 0.20 -0.88 -10.91
C TYR A 129 -0.20 -2.27 -10.43
N PHE A 130 -1.50 -2.55 -10.33
CA PHE A 130 -2.02 -3.79 -9.77
C PHE A 130 -2.83 -4.63 -10.75
N GLY A 131 -3.43 -3.98 -11.74
CA GLY A 131 -4.37 -4.61 -12.67
C GLY A 131 -3.68 -5.34 -13.82
N GLU A 132 -4.51 -6.03 -14.60
CA GLU A 132 -4.11 -6.73 -15.82
C GLU A 132 -4.14 -5.81 -17.06
N THR A 133 -4.23 -4.50 -16.86
CA THR A 133 -4.45 -3.50 -17.91
C THR A 133 -3.37 -3.57 -18.99
N ASP A 134 -2.13 -3.87 -18.61
CA ASP A 134 -1.06 -4.28 -19.51
C ASP A 134 -0.47 -5.63 -19.08
N ARG A 135 -1.10 -6.72 -19.54
CA ARG A 135 -0.59 -8.09 -19.35
C ARG A 135 0.78 -8.32 -19.98
N ARG A 136 1.24 -7.47 -20.91
CA ARG A 136 2.54 -7.65 -21.58
C ARG A 136 3.66 -7.14 -20.69
N HIS A 137 3.45 -6.03 -19.99
CA HIS A 137 4.44 -5.43 -19.09
C HIS A 137 3.88 -5.20 -17.68
N PRO A 138 3.46 -6.26 -16.96
CA PRO A 138 2.89 -6.10 -15.63
C PRO A 138 3.94 -5.57 -14.66
N PHE A 139 3.50 -4.80 -13.67
CA PHE A 139 4.36 -4.43 -12.55
C PHE A 139 4.61 -5.63 -11.64
N GLU A 140 5.86 -5.80 -11.20
CA GLU A 140 6.28 -6.82 -10.26
C GLU A 140 7.01 -6.19 -9.08
N VAL A 141 7.00 -6.90 -7.95
CA VAL A 141 7.81 -6.52 -6.78
C VAL A 141 9.28 -6.67 -7.13
N GLU A 142 10.00 -5.55 -7.14
CA GLU A 142 11.46 -5.48 -7.23
C GLU A 142 12.06 -5.37 -5.84
N HIS A 143 13.22 -6.00 -5.65
CA HIS A 143 14.07 -5.83 -4.49
C HIS A 143 15.21 -4.87 -4.83
N ILE A 144 15.33 -3.79 -4.06
CA ILE A 144 16.41 -2.81 -4.24
C ILE A 144 17.78 -3.51 -4.11
N TRP A 145 17.93 -4.34 -3.08
CA TRP A 145 19.10 -5.22 -2.95
C TRP A 145 19.02 -6.42 -3.89
N ALA A 146 20.09 -6.63 -4.68
CA ALA A 146 20.32 -7.88 -5.40
C ALA A 146 20.40 -9.06 -4.41
N ASP A 147 20.07 -10.27 -4.84
CA ASP A 147 20.18 -11.47 -3.99
C ASP A 147 21.65 -11.95 -3.88
N ARG A 148 22.48 -11.12 -3.23
CA ARG A 148 23.95 -11.24 -3.18
C ARG A 148 24.46 -10.93 -1.77
N PHE A 149 24.30 -11.89 -0.86
CA PHE A 149 24.77 -11.78 0.52
C PHE A 149 26.26 -11.42 0.62
N ASP A 150 27.08 -11.89 -0.33
CA ASP A 150 28.52 -11.61 -0.41
C ASP A 150 28.85 -10.10 -0.43
N ARG A 151 27.92 -9.26 -0.90
CA ARG A 151 28.06 -7.79 -0.94
C ARG A 151 27.69 -7.09 0.37
N HIS A 152 27.13 -7.80 1.34
CA HIS A 152 26.60 -7.24 2.58
C HIS A 152 27.16 -7.93 3.82
N THR A 153 28.34 -8.53 3.70
CA THR A 153 29.02 -9.24 4.81
C THR A 153 29.48 -8.29 5.92
N ASP A 154 29.64 -7.00 5.62
CA ASP A 154 29.91 -5.96 6.63
C ASP A 154 28.68 -5.64 7.50
N ASP A 155 27.46 -5.86 6.99
CA ASP A 155 26.19 -5.55 7.67
C ASP A 155 25.52 -6.78 8.30
N PHE A 156 25.88 -7.99 7.85
CA PHE A 156 25.21 -9.24 8.20
C PHE A 156 26.19 -10.40 8.36
N ASP A 157 26.12 -11.06 9.52
CA ASP A 157 26.92 -12.26 9.80
C ASP A 157 26.36 -13.52 9.10
N HIS A 158 25.07 -13.51 8.78
CA HIS A 158 24.35 -14.70 8.30
C HIS A 158 23.43 -14.40 7.09
N PRO A 159 23.41 -15.27 6.06
CA PRO A 159 22.54 -15.11 4.89
C PRO A 159 21.05 -14.97 5.24
N ASP A 160 20.58 -15.65 6.29
CA ASP A 160 19.20 -15.57 6.74
C ASP A 160 18.84 -14.18 7.29
N GLU A 161 19.77 -13.48 7.93
CA GLU A 161 19.53 -12.11 8.39
C GLU A 161 19.42 -11.15 7.21
N PHE A 162 20.31 -11.30 6.23
CA PHE A 162 20.27 -10.56 4.97
C PHE A 162 18.92 -10.78 4.27
N GLN A 163 18.46 -12.03 4.12
CA GLN A 163 17.15 -12.31 3.51
C GLN A 163 15.99 -11.68 4.28
N ARG A 164 16.03 -11.68 5.63
CA ARG A 164 14.97 -11.03 6.42
C ARG A 164 14.91 -9.53 6.18
N HIS A 165 16.05 -8.85 6.06
CA HIS A 165 16.11 -7.40 5.81
C HIS A 165 15.78 -7.05 4.37
N ARG A 166 16.36 -7.76 3.40
CA ARG A 166 16.06 -7.63 1.98
C ARG A 166 14.57 -7.74 1.69
N ASN A 167 13.85 -8.58 2.41
CA ASN A 167 12.42 -8.77 2.22
C ASN A 167 11.55 -7.74 2.95
N ARG A 168 12.07 -6.84 3.79
CA ARG A 168 11.27 -5.77 4.42
C ARG A 168 10.69 -4.85 3.34
N ILE A 169 9.47 -4.35 3.55
CA ILE A 169 8.77 -3.57 2.52
C ILE A 169 9.54 -2.30 2.12
N GLY A 170 10.32 -1.71 3.03
CA GLY A 170 11.19 -0.55 2.73
C GLY A 170 12.27 -0.83 1.67
N ALA A 171 12.64 -2.10 1.48
CA ALA A 171 13.57 -2.55 0.45
C ALA A 171 12.89 -2.97 -0.87
N LEU A 172 11.56 -2.77 -0.97
CA LEU A 172 10.74 -3.23 -2.09
C LEU A 172 10.12 -2.05 -2.84
N LEU A 173 10.00 -2.25 -4.15
CA LEU A 173 9.37 -1.34 -5.11
C LEU A 173 8.44 -2.13 -6.04
N LEU A 174 7.67 -1.41 -6.85
CA LEU A 174 7.06 -1.98 -8.06
C LEU A 174 7.80 -1.48 -9.28
N LEU A 175 8.12 -2.35 -10.23
CA LEU A 175 8.70 -1.98 -11.53
C LEU A 175 8.06 -2.82 -12.64
N PRO A 176 7.98 -2.31 -13.88
CA PRO A 176 7.52 -3.12 -15.01
C PRO A 176 8.47 -4.31 -15.20
N LYS A 177 7.89 -5.48 -15.50
CA LYS A 177 8.61 -6.76 -15.61
C LYS A 177 9.87 -6.70 -16.48
N ASP A 178 9.82 -6.02 -17.60
CA ASP A 178 10.95 -5.92 -18.55
C ASP A 178 12.15 -5.19 -17.95
N PHE A 179 11.90 -4.12 -17.20
CA PHE A 179 12.94 -3.39 -16.47
C PHE A 179 13.42 -4.20 -15.26
N ASN A 180 12.50 -4.85 -14.53
CA ASN A 180 12.86 -5.72 -13.41
C ASN A 180 13.82 -6.85 -13.84
N ALA A 181 13.55 -7.45 -15.01
CA ALA A 181 14.39 -8.50 -15.58
C ALA A 181 15.78 -8.01 -15.99
N SER A 182 15.93 -6.75 -16.40
CA SER A 182 17.22 -6.18 -16.83
C SER A 182 18.10 -5.76 -15.65
N TYR A 183 17.53 -5.45 -14.49
CA TYR A 183 18.28 -5.02 -13.31
C TYR A 183 18.93 -6.17 -12.53
N GLY A 184 18.35 -7.37 -12.53
CA GLY A 184 19.00 -8.61 -12.03
C GLY A 184 19.94 -8.44 -10.82
N ALA A 185 21.23 -8.75 -11.02
CA ALA A 185 22.29 -8.64 -10.00
C ALA A 185 23.11 -7.33 -10.10
N MET A 186 22.58 -6.32 -10.78
CA MET A 186 23.20 -5.00 -10.91
C MET A 186 23.47 -4.37 -9.54
N ASP A 187 24.52 -3.56 -9.46
CA ASP A 187 24.83 -2.82 -8.25
C ASP A 187 23.78 -1.72 -7.98
N TYR A 188 23.61 -1.35 -6.72
CA TYR A 188 22.67 -0.31 -6.35
C TYR A 188 22.94 1.02 -7.07
N ASN A 189 24.22 1.38 -7.22
CA ASN A 189 24.63 2.63 -7.84
C ASN A 189 24.22 2.75 -9.31
N ASP A 190 24.15 1.62 -10.02
CA ASP A 190 23.64 1.60 -11.38
C ASP A 190 22.10 1.55 -11.39
N LYS A 191 21.49 0.78 -10.47
CA LYS A 191 20.02 0.68 -10.34
C LYS A 191 19.37 2.03 -10.07
N VAL A 192 19.94 2.86 -9.19
CA VAL A 192 19.34 4.13 -8.77
C VAL A 192 19.20 5.12 -9.93
N GLU A 193 20.16 5.14 -10.87
CA GLU A 193 20.08 5.95 -12.09
C GLU A 193 18.89 5.52 -12.95
N HIS A 194 18.67 4.21 -13.08
CA HIS A 194 17.53 3.68 -13.82
C HIS A 194 16.18 3.91 -13.11
N TYR A 195 16.16 3.89 -11.77
CA TYR A 195 14.95 4.16 -10.99
C TYR A 195 14.41 5.58 -11.17
N TYR A 196 15.26 6.54 -11.56
CA TYR A 196 14.80 7.90 -11.83
C TYR A 196 13.72 7.96 -12.93
N GLY A 197 13.81 7.08 -13.94
CA GLY A 197 12.83 6.99 -15.03
C GLY A 197 11.52 6.30 -14.69
N GLN A 198 11.35 5.82 -13.46
CA GLN A 198 10.24 4.95 -13.05
C GLN A 198 9.19 5.73 -12.21
N ASN A 199 8.30 5.00 -11.52
CA ASN A 199 7.25 5.57 -10.67
C ASN A 199 7.80 6.40 -9.49
N PRO A 200 6.97 7.21 -8.81
CA PRO A 200 7.43 8.12 -7.76
C PRO A 200 8.19 7.46 -6.61
N LEU A 201 7.80 6.26 -6.17
CA LEU A 201 8.50 5.55 -5.08
C LEU A 201 9.92 5.14 -5.47
N ALA A 202 10.10 4.65 -6.70
CA ALA A 202 11.42 4.33 -7.24
C ALA A 202 12.23 5.61 -7.50
N ARG A 203 11.62 6.61 -8.14
CA ARG A 203 12.24 7.89 -8.47
C ARG A 203 12.73 8.64 -7.23
N SER A 204 12.02 8.52 -6.10
CA SER A 204 12.38 9.15 -4.81
C SER A 204 13.74 8.70 -4.25
N LEU A 205 14.29 7.58 -4.72
CA LEU A 205 15.64 7.13 -4.34
C LEU A 205 16.72 8.03 -4.96
N HIS A 206 16.42 8.70 -6.07
CA HIS A 206 17.41 9.45 -6.83
C HIS A 206 17.41 10.95 -6.48
N PRO A 207 18.57 11.61 -6.29
CA PRO A 207 18.65 13.04 -5.91
C PRO A 207 17.90 14.01 -6.82
N ARG A 208 17.88 13.73 -8.13
CA ARG A 208 17.16 14.56 -9.11
C ARG A 208 15.65 14.68 -8.83
N MET A 209 15.03 13.74 -8.10
CA MET A 209 13.62 13.86 -7.72
C MET A 209 13.35 15.11 -6.86
N TYR A 210 14.35 15.57 -6.12
CA TYR A 210 14.29 16.69 -5.19
C TYR A 210 14.77 18.00 -5.83
N GLN A 211 15.25 17.96 -7.07
CA GLN A 211 15.77 19.11 -7.81
C GLN A 211 14.71 19.62 -8.78
N ASN A 212 14.39 20.91 -8.72
CA ASN A 212 13.43 21.55 -9.63
C ASN A 212 12.06 20.84 -9.71
N ASN A 213 11.63 20.18 -8.64
CA ASN A 213 10.35 19.48 -8.56
C ASN A 213 9.47 20.07 -7.43
N PRO A 214 8.93 21.29 -7.62
CA PRO A 214 8.19 22.00 -6.57
C PRO A 214 6.92 21.27 -6.12
N THR A 215 6.33 20.43 -6.97
CA THR A 215 5.16 19.63 -6.60
C THR A 215 5.51 18.56 -5.57
N PHE A 216 6.60 17.83 -5.79
CA PHE A 216 7.07 16.83 -4.83
C PHE A 216 7.57 17.46 -3.53
N LEU A 217 8.31 18.57 -3.61
CA LEU A 217 8.78 19.28 -2.41
C LEU A 217 7.62 19.81 -1.56
N ARG A 218 6.56 20.32 -2.19
CA ARG A 218 5.35 20.75 -1.48
C ARG A 218 4.59 19.56 -0.90
N LEU A 219 4.53 18.42 -1.59
CA LEU A 219 3.93 17.20 -1.04
C LEU A 219 4.62 16.77 0.26
N ILE A 220 5.96 16.78 0.25
CA ILE A 220 6.79 16.49 1.42
C ILE A 220 6.45 17.43 2.58
N ASP A 221 6.44 18.74 2.31
CA ASP A 221 6.19 19.78 3.32
C ASP A 221 4.78 19.70 3.90
N THR A 222 3.76 19.63 3.04
CA THR A 222 2.34 19.59 3.44
C THR A 222 2.03 18.42 4.38
N HIS A 223 2.63 17.26 4.14
CA HIS A 223 2.32 16.04 4.89
C HIS A 223 3.43 15.60 5.87
N GLY A 224 4.54 16.36 5.96
CA GLY A 224 5.68 16.00 6.79
C GLY A 224 6.33 14.67 6.41
N LEU A 225 6.33 14.31 5.12
CA LEU A 225 6.82 13.00 4.65
C LEU A 225 8.35 12.95 4.63
N ARG A 226 8.92 11.90 5.23
CA ARG A 226 10.37 11.70 5.38
C ARG A 226 11.01 11.06 4.14
N PHE A 227 10.82 11.70 2.98
CA PHE A 227 11.49 11.30 1.76
C PHE A 227 12.96 11.75 1.77
N THR A 228 13.87 10.82 1.51
CA THR A 228 15.32 11.04 1.44
C THR A 228 15.87 10.39 0.18
N PRO A 229 16.77 11.04 -0.59
CA PRO A 229 17.51 10.39 -1.66
C PRO A 229 18.65 9.52 -1.12
N TYR A 230 19.02 8.48 -1.87
CA TYR A 230 20.11 7.57 -1.52
C TYR A 230 21.05 7.44 -2.73
N PRO A 231 22.02 8.35 -2.92
CA PRO A 231 22.76 8.46 -4.18
C PRO A 231 23.84 7.40 -4.40
N SER A 232 24.44 6.86 -3.34
CA SER A 232 25.70 6.10 -3.43
C SER A 232 25.70 4.75 -2.73
N GLU A 233 24.74 4.52 -1.83
CA GLU A 233 24.59 3.27 -1.11
C GLU A 233 23.16 3.14 -0.62
N PHE A 234 22.73 1.89 -0.43
CA PHE A 234 21.44 1.57 0.16
C PHE A 234 21.67 0.67 1.37
N THR A 235 21.67 1.26 2.57
CA THR A 235 22.06 0.57 3.80
C THR A 235 20.87 -0.06 4.51
N LYS A 236 21.16 -0.92 5.50
CA LYS A 236 20.14 -1.47 6.41
C LYS A 236 19.31 -0.38 7.10
N ALA A 237 19.93 0.73 7.50
CA ALA A 237 19.24 1.85 8.13
C ALA A 237 18.22 2.51 7.18
N TYR A 238 18.56 2.66 5.91
CA TYR A 238 17.67 3.24 4.91
C TYR A 238 16.44 2.38 4.61
N ILE A 239 16.54 1.06 4.78
CA ILE A 239 15.37 0.18 4.74
C ILE A 239 14.39 0.51 5.86
N ASP A 240 14.89 0.77 7.07
CA ASP A 240 14.07 1.10 8.24
C ASP A 240 13.44 2.49 8.12
N GLU A 241 14.21 3.47 7.63
CA GLU A 241 13.67 4.80 7.27
C GLU A 241 12.54 4.69 6.26
N ARG A 242 12.72 3.86 5.21
CA ARG A 242 11.67 3.66 4.20
C ARG A 242 10.46 2.89 4.72
N GLN A 243 10.63 1.94 5.64
CA GLN A 243 9.45 1.32 6.28
C GLN A 243 8.64 2.35 7.08
N ALA A 244 9.33 3.24 7.79
CA ALA A 244 8.70 4.32 8.53
C ALA A 244 8.00 5.31 7.58
N LEU A 245 8.62 5.66 6.46
CA LEU A 245 7.99 6.44 5.39
C LEU A 245 6.76 5.74 4.81
N TYR A 246 6.83 4.44 4.53
CA TYR A 246 5.69 3.69 3.97
C TYR A 246 4.54 3.60 4.97
N ARG A 247 4.82 3.54 6.28
CA ARG A 247 3.82 3.66 7.33
C ARG A 247 3.15 5.04 7.28
N ASP A 248 3.92 6.11 7.22
CA ASP A 248 3.38 7.48 7.15
C ASP A 248 2.53 7.69 5.88
N LEU A 249 3.00 7.18 4.73
CA LEU A 249 2.23 7.20 3.48
C LEU A 249 0.94 6.38 3.61
N ALA A 250 0.97 5.24 4.30
CA ALA A 250 -0.21 4.43 4.52
C ALA A 250 -1.27 5.15 5.35
N GLU A 251 -0.87 5.90 6.38
CA GLU A 251 -1.81 6.71 7.19
C GLU A 251 -2.50 7.79 6.34
N LEU A 252 -1.83 8.30 5.31
CA LEU A 252 -2.45 9.21 4.34
C LEU A 252 -3.37 8.44 3.39
N VAL A 253 -2.89 7.38 2.73
CA VAL A 253 -3.66 6.62 1.73
C VAL A 253 -4.96 6.07 2.31
N TRP A 254 -4.89 5.54 3.54
CA TRP A 254 -6.00 4.89 4.23
C TRP A 254 -6.57 5.72 5.38
N ALA A 255 -6.41 7.05 5.33
CA ALA A 255 -7.06 7.96 6.26
C ALA A 255 -8.59 7.79 6.20
N PRO A 256 -9.30 7.58 7.34
CA PRO A 256 -10.75 7.44 7.34
C PRO A 256 -11.47 8.60 6.64
N SER A 257 -10.98 9.83 6.80
CA SER A 257 -11.52 11.03 6.17
C SER A 257 -11.55 10.99 4.63
N HIS A 258 -10.62 10.28 3.98
CA HIS A 258 -10.64 10.10 2.52
C HIS A 258 -11.86 9.31 2.02
N TYR A 259 -12.45 8.52 2.91
CA TYR A 259 -13.65 7.74 2.62
C TYR A 259 -14.91 8.36 3.24
N GLY A 260 -14.80 9.58 3.79
CA GLY A 260 -15.85 10.23 4.57
C GLY A 260 -16.01 9.65 5.98
N LEU A 261 -15.12 8.80 6.48
CA LEU A 261 -15.21 8.22 7.82
C LEU A 261 -14.48 9.06 8.89
N GLY A 262 -14.35 10.37 8.65
CA GLY A 262 -13.61 11.32 9.51
C GLY A 262 -14.52 12.28 10.24
#